data_AF-A0A640T8F2-F1
#
_entry.id   AF-A0A640T8F2-F1
#
_cell.length_a   1.000
_cell.length_b   1.000
_cell.length_c   1.000
_cell.angle_alpha   90.00
_cell.angle_beta   90.00
_cell.angle_gamma   90.00
#
_symmetry.space_group_name_H-M   'P 1'
#
loop_
_entity.id
_entity.type
_entity.pdbx_description
1 polymer ?
#
loop_
_entity_poly.entity_id
_entity_poly.type
_entity_poly.pdbx_seq_one_letter_code
_entity_poly.pdbx_strand_id
1 'polypeptide(L)'
;MHTGRMTWRRLRVIIQGLPPESRTMTALRNAMPEEDLDEQAEQGKPEEGRWSQLEQLVAASCDRLARIEYVLICANTDKKSQRPDRPEPMRRPGAAPRRKKSTLSDASTQKLFELINGGAA
;
A
#
# COMPACT_ATOMS: atom_id res chain seq x y z
N MET A 1 30.16 -14.86 -31.20
CA MET A 1 29.52 -16.20 -31.06
C MET A 1 28.78 -16.24 -29.74
N HIS A 2 27.47 -16.46 -29.76
CA HIS A 2 26.68 -16.65 -28.54
C HIS A 2 26.82 -18.10 -28.11
N THR A 3 27.56 -18.37 -27.02
CA THR A 3 27.51 -19.68 -26.36
C THR A 3 26.09 -19.91 -25.88
N GLY A 4 25.42 -20.99 -26.30
CA GLY A 4 24.03 -21.32 -25.93
C GLY A 4 23.77 -21.57 -24.44
N ARG A 5 24.73 -21.23 -23.56
CA ARG A 5 24.60 -21.29 -22.11
C ARG A 5 24.07 -19.98 -21.56
N MET A 6 22.89 -20.05 -20.97
CA MET A 6 22.25 -18.92 -20.32
C MET A 6 22.95 -18.61 -19.00
N THR A 7 23.37 -17.36 -18.81
CA THR A 7 24.01 -16.94 -17.55
C THR A 7 22.96 -16.78 -16.45
N TRP A 8 23.33 -17.01 -15.19
CA TRP A 8 22.46 -16.80 -14.02
C TRP A 8 21.89 -15.38 -13.95
N ARG A 9 22.69 -14.38 -14.36
CA ARG A 9 22.24 -12.99 -14.46
C ARG A 9 21.09 -12.86 -15.47
N ARG A 10 21.21 -13.48 -16.64
CA ARG A 10 20.16 -13.45 -17.67
C ARG A 10 18.92 -14.22 -17.24
N LEU A 11 19.07 -15.35 -16.54
CA LEU A 11 17.93 -16.10 -15.95
C LEU A 11 17.17 -15.26 -14.95
N ARG A 12 17.87 -14.60 -14.04
CA ARG A 12 17.26 -13.70 -13.06
C ARG A 12 16.46 -12.60 -13.74
N VAL A 13 17.03 -11.93 -14.74
CA VAL A 13 16.33 -10.84 -15.46
C VAL A 13 15.08 -11.35 -16.17
N ILE A 14 15.13 -12.53 -16.79
CA ILE A 14 13.96 -13.12 -17.46
C ILE A 14 12.88 -13.45 -16.43
N ILE A 15 13.21 -14.15 -15.34
CA ILE A 15 12.25 -14.51 -14.29
C ILE A 15 11.61 -13.24 -13.70
N GLN A 16 12.42 -12.23 -13.37
CA GLN A 16 11.92 -10.95 -12.85
C GLN A 16 11.02 -10.21 -13.86
N GLY A 17 11.23 -10.43 -15.17
CA GLY A 17 10.45 -9.84 -16.25
C GLY A 17 9.17 -10.58 -16.60
N LEU A 18 8.92 -11.76 -16.02
CA LEU A 18 7.71 -12.52 -16.33
C LEU A 18 6.45 -11.82 -15.77
N PRO A 19 5.31 -11.92 -16.48
CA PRO A 19 4.04 -11.51 -15.92
C PRO A 19 3.73 -12.25 -14.61
N PRO A 20 3.06 -11.59 -13.64
CA PRO A 20 2.70 -12.21 -12.36
C PRO A 20 1.79 -13.44 -12.53
N GLU A 21 1.00 -13.47 -13.61
CA GLU A 21 0.10 -14.57 -13.99
C GLU A 21 0.79 -15.71 -14.77
N SER A 22 2.10 -15.63 -15.00
CA SER A 22 2.80 -16.68 -15.75
C SER A 22 2.89 -17.98 -14.96
N ARG A 23 2.83 -19.13 -15.65
CA ARG A 23 2.95 -20.47 -15.04
C ARG A 23 4.19 -20.60 -14.15
N THR A 24 5.32 -20.03 -14.57
CA THR A 24 6.57 -20.07 -13.81
C THR A 24 6.46 -19.26 -12.51
N MET A 25 5.89 -18.05 -12.55
CA MET A 25 5.69 -17.24 -11.34
C MET A 25 4.72 -17.94 -10.37
N THR A 26 3.64 -18.55 -10.88
CA THR A 26 2.73 -19.36 -10.07
C THR A 26 3.42 -20.56 -9.44
N ALA A 27 4.26 -21.28 -10.20
CA ALA A 27 5.02 -22.41 -9.66
C ALA A 27 6.01 -21.98 -8.55
N LEU A 28 6.68 -20.85 -8.73
CA LEU A 28 7.57 -20.29 -7.70
C LEU A 28 6.80 -19.89 -6.44
N ARG A 29 5.61 -19.29 -6.59
CA ARG A 29 4.73 -18.95 -5.46
C ARG A 29 4.25 -20.20 -4.72
N ASN A 30 3.83 -21.23 -5.45
CA ASN A 30 3.35 -22.49 -4.85
C ASN A 30 4.46 -23.32 -4.18
N ALA A 31 5.72 -23.11 -4.57
CA ALA A 31 6.87 -23.76 -3.97
C ALA A 31 7.40 -23.02 -2.73
N MET A 32 6.82 -21.87 -2.39
CA MET A 32 7.19 -21.08 -1.22
C MET A 32 6.66 -21.75 0.05
N PRO A 33 7.47 -21.86 1.12
CA PRO A 33 7.01 -22.32 2.44
C PRO A 33 5.84 -21.48 2.97
N GLU A 34 4.96 -22.08 3.77
CA GLU A 34 3.82 -21.36 4.38
C GLU A 34 4.28 -20.22 5.30
N GLU A 35 5.35 -20.41 6.06
CA GLU A 35 5.93 -19.38 6.94
C GLU A 35 6.33 -18.12 6.15
N ASP A 36 6.97 -18.29 5.00
CA ASP A 36 7.36 -17.18 4.11
C ASP A 36 6.12 -16.47 3.51
N LEU A 37 5.02 -17.21 3.27
CA LEU A 37 3.77 -16.65 2.77
C LEU A 37 3.04 -15.82 3.83
N ASP A 38 3.04 -16.28 5.08
CA ASP A 38 2.46 -15.57 6.22
C ASP A 38 3.25 -14.28 6.51
N GLU A 39 4.59 -14.35 6.52
CA GLU A 39 5.44 -13.16 6.64
C GLU A 39 5.18 -12.16 5.50
N GLN A 40 5.01 -12.65 4.27
CA GLN A 40 4.67 -11.81 3.13
C GLN A 40 3.26 -11.21 3.24
N ALA A 41 2.30 -11.88 3.87
CA ALA A 41 0.96 -11.34 4.09
C ALA A 41 0.96 -10.21 5.13
N GLU A 42 1.73 -10.35 6.20
CA GLU A 42 1.81 -9.35 7.28
C GLU A 42 2.71 -8.16 6.93
N GLN A 43 3.87 -8.43 6.36
CA GLN A 43 4.93 -7.43 6.11
C GLN A 43 5.06 -7.05 4.65
N GLY A 44 4.22 -7.64 3.79
CA GLY A 44 4.20 -7.36 2.37
C GLY A 44 4.05 -5.88 2.10
N LYS A 45 4.87 -5.40 1.16
CA LYS A 45 4.75 -4.06 0.59
C LYS A 45 4.16 -4.18 -0.80
N PRO A 46 2.82 -4.33 -0.91
CA PRO A 46 2.17 -4.51 -2.21
C PRO A 46 2.50 -3.39 -3.20
N GLU A 47 2.79 -2.18 -2.73
CA GLU A 47 3.22 -1.04 -3.53
C GLU A 47 4.58 -1.21 -4.23
N GLU A 48 5.45 -2.09 -3.75
CA GLU A 48 6.76 -2.41 -4.36
C GLU A 48 6.63 -3.51 -5.43
N GLY A 49 5.49 -4.20 -5.48
CA GLY A 49 5.22 -5.28 -6.42
C GLY A 49 4.89 -4.80 -7.84
N ARG A 50 5.00 -5.71 -8.82
CA ARG A 50 4.59 -5.45 -10.21
C ARG A 50 3.15 -5.85 -10.41
N TRP A 51 2.28 -4.85 -10.43
CA TRP A 51 0.85 -5.06 -10.62
C TRP A 51 0.49 -5.09 -12.10
N SER A 52 -0.21 -6.13 -12.50
CA SER A 52 -0.99 -6.20 -13.72
C SER A 52 -2.17 -5.23 -13.68
N GLN A 53 -2.76 -4.97 -14.85
CA GLN A 53 -3.96 -4.14 -14.96
C GLN A 53 -5.15 -4.74 -14.20
N LEU A 54 -5.26 -6.08 -14.17
CA LEU A 54 -6.32 -6.76 -13.43
C LEU A 54 -6.18 -6.52 -11.93
N GLU A 55 -4.97 -6.67 -11.37
CA GLU A 55 -4.70 -6.40 -9.95
C GLU A 55 -5.05 -4.95 -9.58
N GLN A 56 -4.72 -3.99 -10.46
CA GLN A 56 -5.09 -2.58 -10.26
C GLN A 56 -6.61 -2.37 -10.23
N LEU A 57 -7.36 -3.03 -11.12
CA LEU A 57 -8.82 -2.96 -11.16
C LEU A 57 -9.46 -3.64 -9.94
N VAL A 58 -8.90 -4.77 -9.50
CA VAL A 58 -9.37 -5.48 -8.31
C VAL A 58 -9.17 -4.62 -7.06
N ALA A 59 -7.99 -4.03 -6.85
CA ALA A 59 -7.79 -3.13 -5.71
C ALA A 59 -8.69 -1.89 -5.77
N ALA A 60 -8.90 -1.32 -6.96
CA ALA A 60 -9.85 -0.22 -7.11
C ALA A 60 -11.28 -0.65 -6.70
N SER A 61 -11.65 -1.91 -6.97
CA SER A 61 -12.95 -2.46 -6.57
C SER A 61 -13.02 -2.66 -5.05
N CYS A 62 -11.96 -3.20 -4.42
CA CYS A 62 -11.85 -3.30 -2.96
C CYS A 62 -11.96 -1.93 -2.27
N ASP A 63 -11.27 -0.90 -2.77
CA ASP A 63 -11.35 0.46 -2.24
C ASP A 63 -12.79 1.03 -2.28
N ARG A 64 -13.54 0.70 -3.34
CA ARG A 64 -14.93 1.14 -3.51
C ARG A 64 -15.86 0.41 -2.55
N LEU A 65 -15.66 -0.89 -2.35
CA LEU A 65 -16.42 -1.68 -1.39
C LEU A 65 -16.19 -1.19 0.05
N ALA A 66 -14.94 -0.99 0.45
CA ALA A 66 -14.61 -0.43 1.77
C ALA A 66 -15.27 0.94 1.98
N ARG A 67 -15.32 1.77 0.95
CA ARG A 67 -16.02 3.06 1.02
C ARG A 67 -17.53 2.90 1.18
N ILE A 68 -18.16 1.94 0.50
CA ILE A 68 -19.60 1.68 0.64
C ILE A 68 -19.90 1.21 2.06
N GLU A 69 -19.11 0.28 2.59
CA GLU A 69 -19.21 -0.19 3.96
C GLU A 69 -19.10 0.96 4.97
N TYR A 70 -18.07 1.80 4.82
CA TYR A 70 -17.90 3.00 5.65
C TYR A 70 -19.12 3.93 5.62
N VAL A 71 -19.68 4.20 4.43
CA VAL A 71 -20.87 5.05 4.29
C VAL A 71 -22.07 4.39 4.96
N LEU A 72 -22.23 3.08 4.82
CA LEU A 72 -23.31 2.33 5.44
C LEU A 72 -23.21 2.39 6.97
N ILE A 73 -22.02 2.16 7.54
CA ILE A 73 -21.78 2.28 8.98
C ILE A 73 -22.11 3.71 9.44
N CYS A 74 -21.59 4.73 8.77
CA CYS A 74 -21.83 6.13 9.14
C CYS A 74 -23.31 6.54 9.05
N ALA A 75 -24.04 6.00 8.08
CA ALA A 75 -25.47 6.27 7.92
C ALA A 75 -26.31 5.61 9.03
N ASN A 76 -25.86 4.48 9.56
CA ASN A 76 -26.54 3.72 10.61
C ASN A 76 -25.99 3.99 12.03
N THR A 77 -24.97 4.84 12.15
CA THR A 77 -24.40 5.24 13.44
C THR A 77 -25.05 6.55 13.90
N ASP A 78 -25.54 6.58 15.14
CA ASP A 78 -26.11 7.78 15.74
C ASP A 78 -25.13 8.96 15.69
N LYS A 79 -25.65 10.19 15.56
CA LYS A 79 -24.83 11.40 15.44
C LYS A 79 -23.93 11.65 16.67
N LYS A 80 -24.31 11.15 17.85
CA LYS A 80 -23.56 11.29 19.09
C LYS A 80 -22.54 10.17 19.31
N SER A 81 -22.59 9.11 18.50
CA SER A 81 -21.67 7.98 18.60
C SER A 81 -20.39 8.22 17.80
N GLN A 82 -19.30 7.60 18.23
CA GLN A 82 -18.04 7.65 17.51
C GLN A 82 -18.17 6.92 16.17
N ARG A 83 -17.97 7.65 15.07
CA ARG A 83 -17.92 7.07 13.73
C ARG A 83 -16.53 6.47 13.48
N PRO A 84 -16.43 5.40 12.69
CA PRO A 84 -15.14 4.85 12.29
C PRO A 84 -14.37 5.89 11.48
N ASP A 85 -13.06 5.70 11.41
CA ASP A 85 -12.23 6.44 10.46
C ASP A 85 -12.56 6.05 9.03
N ARG A 86 -12.32 7.00 8.11
CA ARG A 86 -12.50 6.73 6.69
C ARG A 86 -11.46 5.69 6.24
N PRO A 87 -11.85 4.62 5.51
CA PRO A 87 -10.93 3.60 5.06
C PRO A 87 -9.84 4.21 4.17
N GLU A 88 -8.60 3.75 4.41
CA GLU A 88 -7.46 4.09 3.58
C GLU A 88 -7.51 3.24 2.29
N PRO A 89 -7.18 3.82 1.11
CA PRO A 89 -7.02 3.03 -0.10
C PRO A 89 -5.93 1.97 0.05
N MET A 90 -6.12 0.81 -0.58
CA MET A 90 -5.12 -0.24 -0.64
C MET A 90 -3.82 0.29 -1.25
N ARG A 91 -2.71 0.02 -0.58
CA ARG A 91 -1.37 0.40 -1.05
C ARG A 91 -1.05 -0.35 -2.33
N ARG A 92 -0.75 0.40 -3.40
CA ARG A 92 -0.43 -0.17 -4.71
C ARG A 92 0.47 0.76 -5.50
N PRO A 93 1.16 0.26 -6.54
CA PRO A 93 1.98 1.10 -7.39
C PRO A 93 1.18 2.30 -7.92
N GLY A 94 1.67 3.51 -7.67
CA GLY A 94 1.02 4.76 -8.08
C GLY A 94 -0.11 5.27 -7.18
N ALA A 95 -0.57 4.50 -6.19
CA ALA A 95 -1.54 4.98 -5.19
C ALA A 95 -0.97 4.83 -3.78
N ALA A 96 -0.40 5.93 -3.29
CA ALA A 96 0.09 6.03 -1.94
C ALA A 96 -1.06 6.31 -0.95
N PRO A 97 -0.94 5.87 0.32
CA PRO A 97 -1.90 6.22 1.36
C PRO A 97 -1.98 7.73 1.54
N ARG A 98 -3.13 8.21 2.02
CA ARG A 98 -3.29 9.64 2.33
C ARG A 98 -2.24 10.04 3.36
N ARG A 99 -1.43 11.05 3.04
CA ARG A 99 -0.51 11.64 4.02
C ARG A 99 -1.32 12.12 5.22
N LYS A 100 -1.03 11.57 6.40
CA LYS A 100 -1.57 12.08 7.65
C LYS A 100 -1.16 13.55 7.77
N LYS A 101 -2.10 14.42 8.12
CA LYS A 101 -1.79 15.84 8.37
C LYS A 101 -0.76 15.86 9.49
N SER A 102 0.35 16.57 9.30
CA SER A 102 1.34 16.78 10.35
C SER A 102 0.65 17.49 11.51
N THR A 103 0.64 16.85 12.68
CA THR A 103 0.29 17.52 13.93
C THR A 103 1.41 18.50 14.26
N LEU A 104 1.07 19.74 14.61
CA LEU A 104 2.04 20.70 15.11
C LEU A 104 2.74 20.07 16.33
N SER A 105 4.08 20.03 16.30
CA SER A 105 4.85 19.64 17.48
C SER A 105 4.74 20.74 18.53
N ASP A 106 4.89 20.40 19.81
CA ASP A 106 4.78 21.37 20.91
C ASP A 106 5.75 22.55 20.73
N ALA A 107 6.96 22.30 20.20
CA ALA A 107 7.93 23.33 19.86
C ALA A 107 7.42 24.28 18.76
N SER A 108 6.74 23.75 17.74
CA SER A 108 6.13 24.58 16.69
C SER A 108 4.91 25.37 17.20
N THR A 109 4.17 24.82 18.16
CA THR A 109 3.06 25.50 18.83
C THR A 109 3.55 26.66 19.70
N GLN A 110 4.61 26.44 20.48
CA GLN A 110 5.25 27.46 21.33
C GLN A 110 5.75 28.64 20.48
N LYS A 111 6.44 28.34 19.38
CA LYS A 111 6.96 29.35 18.46
C LYS A 111 5.85 30.15 17.78
N LEU A 112 4.76 29.48 17.44
CA LEU A 112 3.59 30.13 16.85
C LEU A 112 2.86 31.01 17.88
N PHE A 113 2.81 30.57 19.15
CA PHE A 113 2.28 31.35 20.26
C PHE A 113 3.11 32.61 20.54
N GLU A 114 4.44 32.52 20.52
CA GLU A 114 5.34 33.67 20.65
C GLU A 114 5.15 34.68 19.51
N LEU A 115 5.05 34.19 18.26
CA LEU A 115 4.81 35.05 17.10
C LEU A 115 3.47 35.79 17.14
N ILE A 116 2.40 35.12 17.60
CA ILE A 116 1.06 35.72 17.69
C ILE A 116 0.98 36.75 18.83
N ASN A 117 1.65 36.49 19.95
CA ASN A 117 1.60 37.35 21.12
C ASN A 117 2.71 38.43 21.14
N GLY A 118 3.37 38.66 20.01
CA GLY A 118 4.33 39.76 19.84
C GLY A 118 5.70 39.52 20.46
N GLY A 119 6.10 38.26 20.66
CA GLY A 119 7.46 37.85 21.04
C GLY A 119 8.47 38.02 19.91
N ALA A 120 8.55 39.21 19.36
CA ALA A 120 9.65 39.70 18.55
C ALA A 120 10.02 41.09 19.06
N ALA A 121 10.68 41.11 20.21
CA ALA A 121 11.51 42.21 20.69
C ALA A 121 12.90 41.63 20.99
#